data_AF-A0R6Q8-F1
#
_entry.id   AF-A0R6Q8-F1
#
_cell.length_a   1.000
_cell.length_b   1.000
_cell.length_c   1.000
_cell.angle_alpha   90.00
_cell.angle_beta   90.00
_cell.angle_gamma   90.00
#
_symmetry.space_group_name_H-M   'P 1'
#
loop_
_entity.id
_entity.type
_entity.pdbx_description
1 polymer ?
#
loop_
_entity_poly.entity_id
_entity_poly.type
_entity_poly.pdbx_seq_one_letter_code
_entity_poly.pdbx_strand_id
1 'polypeptide(L)'
;MADDEKTRWAIDVMTAWLDDRDDDLLHARIESYLGEPEGASALAIGLVNLSGLLLMGLETLIGKDGQEILQTIAMTVSRSSAAPE
;
A
#
# COMPACT_ATOMS: atom_id res chain seq x y z
N MET A 1 5.86 3.42 -18.60
CA MET A 1 4.65 4.27 -18.77
C MET A 1 4.43 5.05 -17.48
N ALA A 2 3.71 6.18 -17.50
CA ALA A 2 3.55 7.06 -16.32
C ALA A 2 2.95 6.34 -15.08
N ASP A 3 2.26 5.21 -15.28
CA ASP A 3 1.68 4.43 -14.18
C ASP A 3 2.69 3.50 -13.48
N ASP A 4 3.76 3.11 -14.19
CA ASP A 4 4.87 2.33 -13.60
C ASP A 4 5.66 3.19 -12.61
N GLU A 5 5.81 4.48 -12.92
CA GLU A 5 6.51 5.43 -12.06
C GLU A 5 5.76 5.70 -10.76
N LYS A 6 4.46 5.93 -10.82
CA LYS A 6 3.62 6.11 -9.62
C LYS A 6 3.67 4.87 -8.73
N THR A 7 3.59 3.69 -9.35
CA THR A 7 3.70 2.41 -8.63
C THR A 7 5.06 2.27 -7.96
N ARG A 8 6.14 2.71 -8.62
CA ARG A 8 7.50 2.74 -8.05
C ARG A 8 7.58 3.66 -6.82
N TRP A 9 6.94 4.83 -6.83
CA TRP A 9 6.92 5.72 -5.66
C TRP A 9 6.21 5.07 -4.47
N ALA A 10 5.07 4.42 -4.73
CA ALA A 10 4.35 3.69 -3.70
C ALA A 10 5.18 2.52 -3.11
N ILE A 11 5.92 1.80 -3.96
CA ILE A 11 6.84 0.76 -3.49
C ILE A 11 7.94 1.35 -2.60
N ASP A 12 8.53 2.49 -2.98
CA ASP A 12 9.57 3.15 -2.16
C ASP A 12 9.02 3.56 -0.78
N VAL A 13 7.84 4.19 -0.75
CA VAL A 13 7.16 4.56 0.52
C VAL A 13 6.84 3.33 1.36
N MET A 14 6.24 2.30 0.78
CA MET A 14 5.88 1.07 1.52
C MET A 14 7.12 0.32 2.00
N THR A 15 8.23 0.37 1.25
CA THR A 15 9.51 -0.22 1.67
C THR A 15 10.11 0.54 2.85
N ALA A 16 10.05 1.88 2.80
CA ALA A 16 10.46 2.73 3.93
C ALA A 16 9.59 2.49 5.16
N TRP A 17 8.28 2.29 5.00
CA TRP A 17 7.38 1.98 6.12
C TRP A 17 7.71 0.64 6.79
N LEU A 18 8.17 -0.35 6.03
CA LEU A 18 8.57 -1.65 6.57
C LEU A 18 9.98 -1.63 7.18
N ASP A 19 10.72 -0.53 7.06
CA ASP A 19 12.03 -0.37 7.67
C ASP A 19 11.89 0.17 9.10
N ASP A 20 11.69 -0.73 10.07
CA ASP A 20 11.53 -0.41 11.51
C ASP A 20 12.74 0.31 12.15
N ARG A 21 13.79 0.62 11.38
CA ARG A 21 15.01 1.26 11.86
C ARG A 21 14.99 2.78 11.70
N ASP A 22 14.10 3.33 10.89
CA ASP A 22 14.14 4.74 10.51
C ASP A 22 12.75 5.30 10.15
N ASP A 23 12.02 5.79 11.17
CA ASP A 23 10.73 6.47 10.97
C ASP A 23 10.87 7.77 10.17
N ASP A 24 12.03 8.42 10.21
CA ASP A 24 12.29 9.67 9.47
C ASP A 24 12.39 9.39 7.97
N LEU A 25 12.86 8.20 7.57
CA LEU A 25 12.93 7.77 6.19
C LEU A 25 11.56 7.75 5.52
N LEU A 26 10.53 7.20 6.20
CA LEU A 26 9.16 7.17 5.67
C LEU A 26 8.65 8.59 5.39
N HIS A 27 8.80 9.49 6.36
CA HIS A 27 8.36 10.87 6.24
C HIS A 27 9.12 11.58 5.09
N ALA A 28 10.43 11.40 5.00
CA ALA A 28 11.26 11.96 3.94
C ALA A 28 10.84 11.48 2.54
N ARG A 29 10.45 10.20 2.37
CA ARG A 29 9.94 9.70 1.09
C ARG A 29 8.61 10.33 0.72
N ILE A 30 7.67 10.39 1.66
CA ILE A 30 6.36 11.02 1.43
C ILE A 30 6.54 12.49 1.05
N GLU A 31 7.31 13.26 1.82
CA GLU A 31 7.56 14.68 1.56
C GLU A 31 8.21 14.91 0.18
N SER A 32 9.19 14.07 -0.20
CA SER A 32 9.84 14.16 -1.50
C SER A 32 8.84 14.01 -2.65
N TYR A 33 7.86 13.10 -2.54
CA TYR A 33 6.86 12.89 -3.59
C TYR A 33 5.74 13.92 -3.56
N LEU A 34 5.38 14.43 -2.39
CA LEU A 34 4.40 15.53 -2.29
C LEU A 34 4.92 16.84 -2.88
N GLY A 35 6.24 17.02 -2.98
CA GLY A 35 6.87 18.16 -3.64
C GLY A 35 6.78 18.16 -5.17
N GLU A 36 6.43 17.03 -5.79
CA GLU A 36 6.29 16.91 -7.24
C GLU A 36 4.94 17.47 -7.73
N PRO A 37 4.84 17.96 -8.99
CA PRO A 37 3.56 18.32 -9.59
C PRO A 37 2.58 17.16 -9.53
N GLU A 38 1.38 17.39 -8.98
CA GLU A 38 0.37 16.34 -8.76
C GLU A 38 0.85 15.20 -7.83
N GLY A 39 1.86 15.45 -7.00
CA GLY A 39 2.51 14.44 -6.16
C GLY A 39 1.56 13.65 -5.28
N ALA A 40 0.61 14.32 -4.65
CA ALA A 40 -0.40 13.68 -3.79
C ALA A 40 -1.30 12.70 -4.58
N SER A 41 -1.82 13.11 -5.74
CA SER A 41 -2.65 12.24 -6.58
C SER A 41 -1.82 11.13 -7.22
N ALA A 42 -0.60 11.43 -7.65
CA ALA A 42 0.34 10.44 -8.18
C ALA A 42 0.65 9.34 -7.15
N LEU A 43 0.93 9.72 -5.90
CA LEU A 43 1.19 8.78 -4.82
C LEU A 43 -0.05 7.94 -4.47
N ALA A 44 -1.23 8.56 -4.41
CA ALA A 44 -2.48 7.83 -4.18
C ALA A 44 -2.76 6.80 -5.29
N ILE A 45 -2.58 7.18 -6.56
CA ILE A 45 -2.68 6.25 -7.71
C ILE A 45 -1.68 5.10 -7.56
N GLY A 46 -0.42 5.43 -7.22
CA GLY A 46 0.63 4.44 -6.99
C GLY A 46 0.26 3.41 -5.92
N LEU A 47 -0.28 3.87 -4.78
CA LEU A 47 -0.70 3.00 -3.68
C LEU A 47 -1.88 2.11 -4.06
N VAL A 48 -2.83 2.63 -4.84
CA VAL A 48 -3.94 1.81 -5.38
C VAL A 48 -3.41 0.75 -6.35
N ASN A 49 -2.51 1.11 -7.26
CA ASN A 49 -1.90 0.17 -8.20
C ASN A 49 -1.12 -0.92 -7.46
N LEU A 50 -0.29 -0.53 -6.49
CA LEU A 50 0.47 -1.46 -5.67
C LEU A 50 -0.46 -2.42 -4.90
N SER A 51 -1.54 -1.91 -4.32
CA SER A 51 -2.53 -2.76 -3.63
C SER A 51 -3.14 -3.81 -4.56
N GLY A 52 -3.43 -3.44 -5.82
CA GLY A 52 -3.90 -4.38 -6.84
C GLY A 52 -2.85 -5.44 -7.18
N LEU A 53 -1.58 -5.04 -7.36
CA LEU A 53 -0.47 -5.98 -7.61
C LEU A 53 -0.27 -6.97 -6.45
N LEU A 54 -0.32 -6.48 -5.21
CA LEU A 54 -0.21 -7.32 -4.02
C LEU A 54 -1.40 -8.28 -3.90
N LEU A 55 -2.62 -7.82 -4.20
CA LEU A 55 -3.81 -8.68 -4.21
C LEU A 55 -3.67 -9.81 -5.23
N MET A 56 -3.26 -9.51 -6.47
CA MET A 56 -3.02 -10.52 -7.50
C MET A 56 -1.90 -11.51 -7.11
N GLY A 57 -0.85 -11.01 -6.45
CA GLY A 57 0.20 -11.87 -5.90
C GLY A 57 -0.34 -12.82 -4.82
N LEU A 58 -1.24 -12.34 -3.97
CA LEU A 58 -1.86 -13.14 -2.92
C LEU A 58 -2.86 -14.16 -3.46
N GLU A 59 -3.63 -13.81 -4.49
CA GLU A 59 -4.47 -14.75 -5.25
C GLU A 59 -3.65 -15.93 -5.75
N THR A 60 -2.49 -15.64 -6.35
CA THR A 60 -1.56 -16.65 -6.87
C THR A 60 -0.97 -17.53 -5.75
N LEU A 61 -0.65 -16.93 -4.60
CA LEU A 61 -0.02 -17.63 -3.48
C LEU A 61 -0.98 -18.56 -2.72
N ILE A 62 -2.23 -18.12 -2.53
CA ILE A 62 -3.21 -18.81 -1.67
C ILE A 62 -4.23 -19.61 -2.50
N GLY A 63 -4.36 -19.34 -3.80
CA GLY A 63 -5.31 -20.01 -4.69
C GLY A 63 -6.76 -19.62 -4.44
N LYS A 64 -7.00 -18.44 -3.88
CA LYS A 64 -8.32 -17.83 -3.66
C LYS A 64 -8.50 -16.64 -4.59
N ASP A 65 -9.73 -16.35 -4.96
CA ASP A 65 -10.01 -15.10 -5.68
C ASP A 65 -9.86 -13.87 -4.77
N GLY A 66 -9.65 -12.72 -5.37
CA GLY A 66 -9.40 -11.47 -4.66
C GLY A 66 -10.59 -11.01 -3.82
N GLN A 67 -11.82 -11.37 -4.21
CA GLN A 67 -13.00 -11.01 -3.43
C GLN A 67 -13.04 -11.79 -2.11
N GLU A 68 -12.76 -13.09 -2.13
CA GLU A 68 -12.65 -13.92 -0.92
C GLU A 68 -11.54 -13.42 0.02
N ILE A 69 -10.39 -13.02 -0.56
CA ILE A 69 -9.27 -12.46 0.19
C ILE A 69 -9.69 -11.15 0.88
N LEU A 70 -10.29 -10.21 0.14
CA LEU A 70 -10.72 -8.93 0.68
C LEU A 70 -11.82 -9.09 1.75
N GLN A 71 -12.77 -10.02 1.56
CA GLN A 71 -13.76 -10.36 2.58
C GLN A 71 -13.11 -10.91 3.85
N THR A 72 -12.09 -11.75 3.71
CA THR A 72 -11.33 -12.28 4.85
C THR A 72 -10.62 -11.16 5.63
N ILE A 73 -9.99 -10.22 4.91
CA ILE A 73 -9.36 -9.04 5.53
C ILE A 73 -10.41 -8.19 6.25
N ALA A 74 -11.54 -7.89 5.61
CA ALA A 74 -12.61 -7.10 6.21
C ALA A 74 -13.17 -7.71 7.51
N MET A 75 -13.35 -9.03 7.56
CA MET A 75 -13.76 -9.74 8.77
C MET A 75 -12.71 -9.65 9.89
N THR A 76 -11.43 -9.66 9.53
CA THR A 76 -10.31 -9.54 10.49
C THR A 76 -10.23 -8.14 11.08
N VAL A 77 -10.29 -7.11 10.23
CA VAL A 77 -10.30 -5.70 10.66
C VAL A 77 -11.49 -5.40 11.56
N SER A 78 -12.70 -5.83 11.17
CA SER A 78 -13.92 -5.61 11.96
C SER A 78 -13.85 -6.27 13.35
N ARG A 79 -13.15 -7.41 13.48
CA ARG A 79 -12.94 -8.10 14.75
C ARG A 79 -11.93 -7.38 15.63
N SER A 80 -10.86 -6.84 15.04
CA SER A 80 -9.83 -6.09 15.77
C SER A 80 -10.39 -4.79 16.37
N SER A 81 -11.32 -4.12 15.67
CA SER A 81 -11.97 -2.90 16.17
C SER A 81 -13.04 -3.15 17.25
N ALA A 82 -13.41 -4.42 17.49
CA ALA A 82 -14.46 -4.80 18.44
C ALA A 82 -13.90 -5.32 19.79
N ALA A 83 -12.58 -5.38 19.96
CA ALA A 83 -11.97 -5.67 21.26
C ALA A 83 -12.07 -4.41 22.15
N PRO A 84 -12.68 -4.50 23.36
CA PRO A 84 -12.71 -3.38 24.29
C PRO A 84 -11.33 -3.19 24.96
N GLU A 85 -10.94 -1.93 25.14
CA GLU A 85 -9.86 -1.51 26.06
C GLU A 85 -10.15 -1.92 27.51
#